data_AF-A0A2X3DXC6-F1
#
_entry.id   AF-A0A2X3DXC6-F1
#
_cell.length_a   1.000
_cell.length_b   1.000
_cell.length_c   1.000
_cell.angle_alpha   90.00
_cell.angle_beta   90.00
_cell.angle_gamma   90.00
#
_symmetry.space_group_name_H-M   'P 1'
#
loop_
_entity.id
_entity.type
_entity.pdbx_description
1 polymer ?
#
loop_
_entity_poly.entity_id
_entity_poly.type
_entity_poly.pdbx_seq_one_letter_code
_entity_poly.pdbx_strand_id
1 'polypeptide(L)'
;MDFVSDNLFNGRRFRALTVVDNFSRECVAIHAGKSLKGEDVVGVMERLRVPGKRLPVRIQTDNGSEFISKSLDKWAYEHGVTMDFSRPGKPTDNPFIESFNGSLRDECLNIHWFLSLEDAQDKLDLHPQKFFCGPRANGT
;
A
#
# COMPACT_ATOMS: atom_id res chain seq x y z
N MET A 1 -2.04 4.31 3.52
CA MET A 1 -1.46 3.01 3.15
C MET A 1 -2.48 1.92 3.41
N ASP A 2 -2.46 0.86 2.62
CA ASP A 2 -3.49 -0.20 2.65
C ASP A 2 -2.90 -1.53 2.17
N PHE A 3 -3.62 -2.63 2.40
CA PHE A 3 -3.22 -3.95 1.90
C PHE A 3 -4.18 -4.45 0.83
N VAL A 4 -3.63 -4.77 -0.34
CA VAL A 4 -4.35 -5.51 -1.38
C VAL A 4 -4.01 -6.99 -1.25
N SER A 5 -5.00 -7.88 -1.39
CA SER A 5 -4.79 -9.33 -1.35
C SER A 5 -5.04 -9.94 -2.71
N ASP A 6 -4.17 -10.86 -3.14
CA ASP A 6 -4.31 -11.58 -4.40
C ASP A 6 -3.78 -13.03 -4.30
N ASN A 7 -3.88 -13.81 -5.38
CA ASN A 7 -3.51 -15.21 -5.44
C ASN A 7 -2.36 -15.44 -6.42
N LEU A 8 -1.37 -16.22 -5.99
CA LEU A 8 -0.37 -16.77 -6.89
C LEU A 8 -0.97 -17.89 -7.74
N PHE A 9 -0.31 -18.22 -8.85
CA PHE A 9 -0.72 -19.28 -9.78
C PHE A 9 -0.99 -20.64 -9.11
N ASN A 10 -0.31 -20.91 -7.99
CA ASN A 10 -0.41 -22.14 -7.21
C ASN A 10 -1.53 -22.09 -6.15
N GLY A 11 -2.42 -21.10 -6.21
CA GLY A 11 -3.53 -20.92 -5.27
C GLY A 11 -3.12 -20.36 -3.90
N ARG A 12 -1.83 -20.05 -3.69
CA ARG A 12 -1.39 -19.43 -2.43
C ARG A 12 -1.70 -17.94 -2.45
N ARG A 13 -2.34 -17.46 -1.39
CA ARG A 13 -2.60 -16.03 -1.18
C ARG A 13 -1.31 -15.27 -0.88
N PHE A 14 -1.22 -14.06 -1.41
CA PHE A 14 -0.25 -13.05 -1.00
C PHE A 14 -0.96 -11.72 -0.75
N ARG A 15 -0.28 -10.80 -0.09
CA ARG A 15 -0.72 -9.43 0.16
C ARG A 15 0.32 -8.46 -0.39
N ALA A 16 -0.12 -7.30 -0.85
CA ALA A 16 0.73 -6.20 -1.24
C ALA A 16 0.40 -4.97 -0.39
N LEU A 17 1.39 -4.45 0.32
CA LEU A 17 1.30 -3.15 0.99
C LEU A 17 1.43 -2.06 -0.06
N THR A 18 0.42 -1.20 -0.18
CA THR A 18 0.47 -0.02 -1.03
C THR A 18 0.62 1.24 -0.18
N VAL A 19 1.60 2.07 -0.53
CA VAL A 19 1.84 3.36 0.11
C VAL A 19 1.68 4.45 -0.93
N VAL A 20 0.69 5.30 -0.71
CA VAL A 20 0.34 6.43 -1.58
C VAL A 20 0.56 7.71 -0.80
N ASP A 21 1.19 8.69 -1.45
CA ASP A 21 1.33 10.04 -0.91
C ASP A 21 0.13 10.90 -1.34
N ASN A 22 -0.64 11.38 -0.36
CA ASN A 22 -1.87 12.15 -0.63
C ASN A 22 -1.60 13.55 -1.21
N PHE A 23 -0.39 14.10 -1.05
CA PHE A 23 -0.04 15.42 -1.57
C PHE A 23 0.29 15.39 -3.07
N SER A 24 1.15 14.45 -3.48
CA SER A 24 1.58 14.24 -4.87
C SER A 24 0.63 13.34 -5.67
N ARG A 25 -0.21 12.55 -4.99
CA ARG A 25 -1.08 11.50 -5.57
C ARG A 25 -0.28 10.41 -6.30
N GLU A 26 0.90 10.09 -5.78
CA GLU A 26 1.80 9.07 -6.34
C GLU A 26 1.93 7.88 -5.39
N CYS A 27 2.10 6.68 -5.95
CA CYS A 27 2.63 5.54 -5.21
C CYS A 27 4.06 5.85 -4.85
N VAL A 28 4.38 5.76 -3.58
CA VAL A 28 5.78 5.83 -3.14
C VAL A 28 6.38 4.44 -2.95
N ALA A 29 5.56 3.43 -2.63
CA ALA A 29 6.01 2.05 -2.55
C ALA A 29 4.86 1.05 -2.73
N ILE A 30 5.23 -0.12 -3.27
CA ILE A 30 4.40 -1.32 -3.29
C ILE A 30 5.26 -2.49 -2.83
N HIS A 31 4.84 -3.21 -1.80
CA HIS A 31 5.60 -4.34 -1.27
C HIS A 31 4.75 -5.61 -1.16
N ALA A 32 5.11 -6.64 -1.92
CA ALA A 32 4.43 -7.94 -1.92
C ALA A 32 5.04 -8.89 -0.88
N GLY A 33 4.17 -9.49 -0.05
CA GLY A 33 4.54 -10.48 0.95
C GLY A 33 3.45 -11.54 1.17
N LYS A 34 3.85 -12.73 1.61
CA LYS A 34 2.89 -13.80 1.97
C LYS A 34 2.21 -13.56 3.32
N SER A 35 2.91 -12.94 4.26
CA SER A 35 2.42 -12.60 5.58
C SER A 35 3.13 -11.33 6.04
N LEU A 36 2.61 -10.18 5.61
CA LEU A 36 3.13 -8.88 5.99
C LEU A 36 2.74 -8.62 7.45
N LYS A 37 3.72 -8.33 8.29
CA LYS A 37 3.54 -7.92 9.68
C LYS A 37 3.89 -6.44 9.83
N GLY A 38 3.63 -5.87 11.01
CA GLY A 38 4.04 -4.49 11.30
C GLY A 38 5.54 -4.25 11.13
N GLU A 39 6.40 -5.26 11.34
CA GLU A 39 7.85 -5.15 11.09
C GLU A 39 8.16 -4.96 9.61
N ASP A 40 7.45 -5.65 8.71
CA ASP A 40 7.60 -5.47 7.27
C ASP A 40 7.15 -4.07 6.84
N VAL A 41 6.06 -3.57 7.43
CA VAL A 41 5.59 -2.19 7.19
C VAL A 41 6.65 -1.17 7.61
N VAL A 42 7.23 -1.33 8.81
CA VAL A 42 8.34 -0.49 9.28
C VAL A 42 9.53 -0.57 8.33
N GLY A 43 9.89 -1.77 7.87
CA GLY A 43 10.97 -1.94 6.89
C GLY A 43 10.73 -1.19 5.58
N VAL A 44 9.49 -1.16 5.09
CA VAL A 44 9.11 -0.38 3.90
C VAL A 44 9.18 1.12 4.19
N MET A 45 8.68 1.57 5.35
CA MET A 45 8.73 2.98 5.75
C MET A 45 10.17 3.48 5.92
N GLU A 46 11.06 2.65 6.45
CA GLU A 46 12.49 2.96 6.55
C GLU A 46 13.17 3.04 5.18
N ARG A 47 12.79 2.18 4.22
CA ARG A 47 13.31 2.28 2.84
C ARG A 47 12.83 3.54 2.12
N LEU A 48 11.61 3.98 2.41
CA LEU A 48 11.05 5.22 1.88
C LEU A 48 11.68 6.47 2.49
N ARG A 49 12.38 6.33 3.61
CA ARG A 49 13.03 7.45 4.29
C ARG A 49 14.23 7.92 3.49
N VAL A 50 14.09 9.08 2.84
CA VAL A 50 15.20 9.75 2.16
C VAL A 50 15.90 10.68 3.15
N PRO A 51 17.23 10.53 3.39
CA PRO A 51 17.97 11.42 4.27
C PRO A 51 17.85 12.87 3.77
N GLY A 52 17.38 13.77 4.64
CA GLY A 52 17.14 15.18 4.33
C GLY A 52 15.71 15.53 3.87
N LYS A 53 14.82 14.55 3.63
CA LYS A 53 13.40 14.78 3.36
C LYS A 53 12.58 14.62 4.65
N ARG A 54 11.57 15.49 4.85
CA ARG A 54 10.64 15.34 5.99
C ARG A 54 9.82 14.07 5.80
N LEU A 55 9.71 13.30 6.87
CA LEU A 55 8.76 12.19 6.98
C LEU A 55 7.31 12.73 6.95
N PRO A 56 6.34 11.91 6.53
CA PRO A 56 4.94 12.31 6.56
C PRO A 56 4.51 12.63 8.00
N VAL A 57 3.74 13.71 8.17
CA VAL A 57 3.25 14.14 9.50
C VAL A 57 2.17 13.19 10.02
N ARG A 58 1.40 12.59 9.11
CA ARG A 58 0.31 11.67 9.42
C ARG A 58 0.29 10.54 8.41
N ILE A 59 0.12 9.31 8.89
CA ILE A 59 -0.07 8.12 8.06
C ILE A 59 -1.45 7.58 8.35
N GLN A 60 -2.27 7.44 7.32
CA GLN A 60 -3.60 6.86 7.42
C GLN A 60 -3.57 5.39 7.01
N THR A 61 -4.16 4.52 7.84
CA THR A 61 -4.24 3.07 7.65
C THR A 61 -5.64 2.56 7.97
N ASP A 62 -6.03 1.44 7.36
CA ASP A 62 -7.17 0.66 7.84
C ASP A 62 -6.85 -0.03 9.19
N ASN A 63 -7.88 -0.47 9.92
CA ASN A 63 -7.74 -1.19 11.20
C ASN A 63 -7.27 -2.64 11.05
N GLY A 64 -6.51 -2.95 10.00
CA GLY A 64 -5.83 -4.23 9.87
C GLY A 64 -4.96 -4.48 11.10
N SER A 65 -5.01 -5.69 11.67
CA SER A 65 -4.19 -6.09 12.82
C SER A 65 -2.68 -5.86 12.60
N GLU A 66 -2.27 -5.89 11.33
CA GLU A 66 -0.91 -5.61 10.86
C GLU A 66 -0.49 -4.15 11.10
N PHE A 67 -1.42 -3.20 11.00
CA PHE A 67 -1.18 -1.77 11.20
C PHE A 67 -1.31 -1.34 12.67
N ILE A 68 -2.00 -2.13 13.49
CA ILE A 68 -2.12 -1.91 14.95
C ILE A 68 -0.91 -2.54 15.69
N SER A 69 0.12 -2.99 14.97
CA SER A 69 1.30 -3.58 15.57
C SER A 69 2.10 -2.58 16.41
N LYS A 70 2.56 -3.02 17.58
CA LYS A 70 3.45 -2.27 18.47
C LYS A 70 4.73 -1.78 17.77
N SER A 71 5.21 -2.52 16.77
CA SER A 71 6.41 -2.13 16.01
C SER A 71 6.18 -0.86 15.20
N LEU A 72 5.02 -0.74 14.55
CA LEU A 72 4.67 0.42 13.74
C LEU A 72 4.34 1.63 14.61
N ASP A 73 3.60 1.41 15.71
CA ASP A 73 3.31 2.45 16.71
C ASP A 73 4.61 3.03 17.30
N LYS A 74 5.55 2.16 17.70
CA LYS A 74 6.87 2.59 18.18
C LYS A 74 7.63 3.38 17.11
N TRP A 75 7.68 2.89 15.88
CA TRP A 75 8.35 3.60 14.78
C TRP A 75 7.75 4.99 14.56
N ALA A 76 6.42 5.10 14.57
CA ALA A 76 5.71 6.36 14.39
C ALA A 76 6.02 7.34 15.53
N TYR A 77 6.02 6.85 16.79
CA TYR A 77 6.39 7.64 17.96
C TYR A 77 7.84 8.16 17.88
N GLU A 78 8.80 7.29 17.55
CA GLU A 78 10.23 7.66 17.43
C GLU A 78 10.49 8.69 16.34
N HIS A 79 9.65 8.71 15.29
CA HIS A 79 9.79 9.62 14.15
C HIS A 79 8.84 10.83 14.20
N GLY A 80 8.02 10.96 15.25
CA GLY A 80 7.04 12.04 15.38
C GLY A 80 5.93 12.01 14.31
N VAL A 81 5.60 10.81 13.82
CA VAL A 81 4.54 10.57 12.83
C VAL A 81 3.25 10.22 13.56
N THR A 82 2.14 10.84 13.17
CA THR A 82 0.82 10.51 13.72
C THR A 82 0.21 9.35 12.95
N MET A 83 -0.06 8.23 13.62
CA MET A 83 -0.85 7.13 13.05
C MET A 83 -2.34 7.47 13.13
N ASP A 84 -3.03 7.39 11.99
CA ASP A 84 -4.46 7.58 11.90
C ASP A 84 -5.15 6.33 11.38
N PHE A 85 -6.05 5.79 12.19
CA PHE A 85 -6.78 4.59 11.86
C PHE A 85 -8.19 4.95 11.39
N SER A 86 -8.52 4.56 10.16
CA SER A 86 -9.85 4.75 9.59
C SER A 86 -10.90 4.06 10.45
N ARG A 87 -12.03 4.70 10.73
CA ARG A 87 -13.08 4.10 11.56
C ARG A 87 -13.78 2.97 10.80
N PRO A 88 -14.05 1.81 11.43
CA PRO A 88 -14.80 0.74 10.78
C PRO A 88 -16.18 1.26 10.34
N GLY A 89 -16.52 1.04 9.07
CA GLY A 89 -17.80 1.47 8.49
C GLY A 89 -17.81 2.84 7.80
N LYS A 90 -16.66 3.51 7.64
CA LYS A 90 -16.53 4.68 6.75
C LYS A 90 -15.51 4.41 5.63
N PRO A 91 -15.94 3.86 4.48
CA PRO A 91 -15.06 3.59 3.34
C PRO A 91 -14.42 4.87 2.77
N THR A 92 -15.00 6.04 3.01
CA THR A 92 -14.61 7.31 2.39
C THR A 92 -13.36 7.98 2.99
N ASP A 93 -12.67 7.37 3.96
CA ASP A 93 -11.58 8.06 4.67
C ASP A 93 -10.29 8.13 3.83
N ASN A 94 -10.10 7.25 2.84
CA ASN A 94 -8.89 7.21 2.02
C ASN A 94 -9.15 7.02 0.50
N PRO A 95 -9.88 7.95 -0.17
CA PRO A 95 -10.33 7.78 -1.55
C PRO A 95 -9.18 7.62 -2.57
N PHE A 96 -8.00 8.17 -2.28
CA PHE A 96 -6.83 8.04 -3.16
C PHE A 96 -6.30 6.62 -3.20
N ILE A 97 -6.22 5.95 -2.04
CA ILE A 97 -5.73 4.57 -2.01
C ILE A 97 -6.78 3.62 -2.56
N GLU A 98 -8.07 3.89 -2.38
CA GLU A 98 -9.13 3.09 -2.99
C GLU A 98 -9.06 3.17 -4.52
N SER A 99 -8.89 4.39 -5.05
CA SER A 99 -8.72 4.59 -6.49
C SER A 99 -7.47 3.87 -7.00
N PHE A 100 -6.35 4.01 -6.29
CA PHE A 100 -5.11 3.33 -6.69
C PHE A 100 -5.23 1.81 -6.63
N ASN A 101 -5.72 1.26 -5.51
CA ASN A 101 -5.88 -0.19 -5.35
C ASN A 101 -6.85 -0.77 -6.39
N GLY A 102 -7.88 -0.01 -6.78
CA GLY A 102 -8.76 -0.35 -7.89
C GLY A 102 -8.02 -0.43 -9.23
N SER A 103 -7.25 0.60 -9.58
CA SER A 103 -6.40 0.64 -10.79
C SER A 103 -5.34 -0.45 -10.78
N LEU A 104 -4.58 -0.60 -9.70
CA LEU A 104 -3.57 -1.64 -9.53
C LEU A 104 -4.17 -3.03 -9.73
N ARG A 105 -5.40 -3.24 -9.25
CA ARG A 105 -6.08 -4.52 -9.42
C ARG A 105 -6.48 -4.77 -10.87
N ASP A 106 -7.04 -3.79 -11.55
CA ASP A 106 -7.49 -3.93 -12.93
C ASP A 106 -6.31 -4.02 -13.91
N GLU A 107 -5.30 -3.17 -13.72
CA GLU A 107 -4.17 -2.99 -14.63
C GLU A 107 -2.99 -3.91 -14.34
N CYS A 108 -2.90 -4.50 -13.15
CA CYS A 108 -1.80 -5.41 -12.80
C CYS A 108 -2.31 -6.76 -12.31
N LEU A 109 -3.07 -6.78 -11.21
CA LEU A 109 -3.41 -8.05 -10.55
C LEU A 109 -4.32 -8.95 -11.37
N ASN A 110 -5.28 -8.39 -12.10
CA ASN A 110 -6.24 -9.16 -12.90
C ASN A 110 -5.67 -9.65 -14.24
N ILE A 111 -4.66 -8.95 -14.79
CA ILE A 111 -4.11 -9.27 -16.12
C ILE A 111 -2.81 -10.09 -16.05
N HIS A 112 -2.13 -10.11 -14.91
CA HIS A 112 -0.88 -10.84 -14.75
C HIS A 112 -1.06 -12.12 -13.95
N TRP A 113 -0.50 -13.21 -14.47
CA TRP A 113 -0.31 -14.44 -13.71
C TRP A 113 0.96 -14.33 -12.87
N PHE A 114 0.82 -14.44 -11.55
CA PHE A 114 1.96 -14.39 -10.62
C PHE A 114 2.54 -15.78 -10.39
N LEU A 115 3.72 -16.03 -10.95
CA LEU A 115 4.40 -17.33 -10.84
C LEU A 115 5.11 -17.50 -9.50
N SER A 116 5.46 -16.42 -8.83
CA SER A 116 6.10 -16.41 -7.51
C SER A 116 5.95 -15.05 -6.85
N LEU A 117 6.29 -14.97 -5.55
CA LEU A 117 6.26 -13.69 -4.84
C LEU A 117 7.26 -12.69 -5.43
N GLU A 118 8.43 -13.17 -5.88
CA GLU A 118 9.44 -12.35 -6.53
C GLU A 118 8.93 -11.80 -7.86
N ASP A 119 8.33 -12.65 -8.70
CA ASP A 119 7.66 -12.25 -9.95
C ASP A 119 6.51 -11.26 -9.70
N ALA A 120 5.75 -11.43 -8.61
CA ALA A 120 4.74 -10.45 -8.20
C ALA A 120 5.38 -9.11 -7.81
N GLN A 121 6.45 -9.12 -7.03
CA GLN A 121 7.14 -7.89 -6.62
C GLN A 121 7.74 -7.15 -7.83
N ASP A 122 8.32 -7.86 -8.79
CA ASP A 122 8.89 -7.29 -10.01
C ASP A 122 7.82 -6.61 -10.87
N LYS A 123 6.69 -7.28 -11.09
CA LYS A 123 5.53 -6.72 -11.81
C LYS A 123 4.93 -5.51 -11.10
N LEU A 124 4.89 -5.52 -9.77
CA LEU A 124 4.40 -4.40 -8.98
C LEU A 124 5.38 -3.21 -9.01
N ASP A 125 6.69 -3.46 -9.04
CA ASP A 125 7.71 -2.40 -9.17
C ASP A 125 7.68 -1.74 -10.57
N LEU A 126 7.38 -2.54 -11.60
CA LEU A 126 7.17 -2.08 -12.98
C LEU A 126 5.86 -1.30 -13.18
N HIS A 127 4.90 -1.42 -12.26
CA HIS A 127 3.62 -0.72 -12.38
C HIS A 127 3.82 0.81 -12.23
N PRO A 128 3.19 1.64 -13.10
CA PRO A 128 3.34 3.08 -13.02
C PRO A 128 2.99 3.62 -11.63
N GLN A 129 3.95 4.30 -11.02
CA GLN A 129 3.81 4.93 -9.70
C GLN A 129 2.91 6.17 -9.72
N LYS A 130 2.52 6.64 -10.91
CA LYS A 130 1.58 7.76 -11.10
C LYS A 130 0.21 7.24 -11.46
N PHE A 131 -0.81 7.70 -10.75
CA PHE A 131 -2.20 7.36 -11.04
C PHE A 131 -3.03 8.63 -11.15
N PHE A 132 -3.85 8.68 -12.20
CA PHE A 132 -4.83 9.74 -12.35
C PHE A 132 -6.05 9.40 -11.50
N CYS A 133 -6.28 10.16 -10.44
CA CYS A 133 -7.58 10.25 -9.79
C CYS A 133 -8.53 11.11 -10.66
N GLY A 134 -8.82 10.64 -11.87
CA GLY A 134 -9.86 11.17 -12.75
C GLY A 134 -11.07 10.23 -12.76
N PRO A 135 -12.26 10.66 -13.24
CA PRO A 135 -13.35 9.73 -13.47
C PRO A 135 -12.83 8.61 -14.36
N ARG A 136 -12.95 7.35 -13.91
CA ARG A 136 -12.78 6.21 -14.81
C ARG A 136 -13.65 6.51 -16.02
N ALA A 137 -13.04 6.63 -17.20
CA ALA A 137 -13.79 6.65 -18.43
C ALA A 137 -14.54 5.32 -18.45
N ASN A 138 -15.82 5.35 -18.07
CA ASN A 138 -16.72 4.25 -18.27
C ASN A 138 -16.69 3.99 -19.77
N GLY A 139 -16.02 2.92 -20.17
CA GLY A 139 -16.13 2.39 -21.52
C GLY A 139 -17.53 1.82 -21.66
N THR A 140 -18.45 2.64 -22.17
CA THR A 140 -19.53 2.31 -23.12
C THR A 140 -20.24 3.60 -23.50
#